data_AF-A0A831X341-F1
#
_entry.id   AF-A0A831X341-F1
#
_cell.length_a   1.000
_cell.length_b   1.000
_cell.length_c   1.000
_cell.angle_alpha   90.00
_cell.angle_beta   90.00
_cell.angle_gamma   90.00
#
_symmetry.space_group_name_H-M   'P 1'
#
loop_
_entity.id
_entity.type
_entity.pdbx_description
1 polymer ?
#
loop_
_entity_poly.entity_id
_entity_poly.type
_entity_poly.pdbx_seq_one_letter_code
_entity_poly.pdbx_strand_id
1 'polypeptide(L)' 'MNPPNDDYGLLGKESEVDSDMNEDRNREEQLDDSFEAWYEEIDDQVKQKLGLTNVPQDSVFDSAVNEDRSQD' A
#
# COMPACT_ATOMS: atom_id res chain seq x y z
N MET A 1 41.00 -21.42 -10.73
CA MET A 1 39.77 -20.59 -10.70
C MET A 1 40.04 -19.41 -9.79
N ASN A 2 40.06 -18.18 -10.31
CA ASN A 2 39.92 -17.00 -9.45
C ASN A 2 38.46 -16.94 -9.00
N PRO A 3 38.16 -16.56 -7.75
CA PRO A 3 36.78 -16.28 -7.35
C PRO A 3 36.25 -15.16 -8.26
N PRO A 4 34.98 -15.23 -8.70
CA PRO A 4 34.39 -14.12 -9.44
C PRO A 4 34.51 -12.86 -8.58
N ASN A 5 34.95 -11.76 -9.19
CA ASN A 5 34.95 -10.47 -8.52
C ASN A 5 33.53 -10.18 -8.06
N ASP A 6 33.42 -9.70 -6.83
CA ASP A 6 32.17 -9.23 -6.24
C ASP A 6 31.79 -7.86 -6.82
N ASP A 7 31.73 -7.77 -8.16
CA ASP A 7 31.41 -6.55 -8.91
C ASP A 7 30.00 -6.03 -8.58
N TYR A 8 29.18 -6.85 -7.89
CA TYR A 8 27.80 -6.56 -7.53
C TYR A 8 27.55 -6.54 -6.00
N GLY A 9 28.60 -6.61 -5.17
CA GLY A 9 28.49 -6.47 -3.71
C GLY A 9 27.63 -7.51 -2.99
N LEU A 10 27.36 -8.66 -3.60
CA LEU A 10 26.43 -9.69 -3.11
C LEU A 10 26.92 -10.39 -1.83
N LEU A 11 28.18 -10.19 -1.43
CA LEU A 11 28.78 -10.91 -0.30
C LEU A 11 28.71 -10.14 1.04
N GLY A 12 28.10 -8.96 1.10
CA GLY A 12 28.04 -8.19 2.35
C GLY A 12 26.83 -7.25 2.43
N LYS A 13 25.76 -7.73 3.09
CA LYS A 13 24.44 -7.09 3.24
C LYS A 13 23.72 -6.92 1.90
N GLU A 14 22.64 -7.68 1.75
CA GLU A 14 21.74 -7.62 0.59
C GLU A 14 21.14 -6.22 0.48
N SER A 15 21.76 -5.34 -0.29
CA SER A 15 21.13 -4.13 -0.82
C SER A 15 20.74 -4.44 -2.27
N GLU A 16 19.49 -4.16 -2.65
CA GLU A 16 19.05 -4.29 -4.03
C GLU A 16 19.91 -3.37 -4.90
N VAL A 17 20.61 -3.95 -5.88
CA VAL A 17 21.45 -3.20 -6.81
C VAL A 17 20.58 -2.89 -8.03
N ASP A 18 20.13 -1.65 -8.14
CA ASP A 18 19.46 -1.17 -9.34
C ASP A 18 20.38 -1.36 -10.55
N SER A 19 19.85 -1.97 -11.61
CA SER A 19 20.63 -2.33 -12.82
C SER A 19 21.14 -1.15 -13.66
N ASP A 20 20.96 0.10 -13.18
CA ASP A 20 21.47 1.31 -13.81
C ASP A 20 22.89 1.67 -13.35
N MET A 21 23.62 2.46 -14.14
CA MET A 21 25.04 2.74 -13.88
C MET A 21 25.30 3.70 -12.71
N ASN A 22 24.27 4.21 -12.05
CA ASN A 22 24.40 5.29 -11.07
C ASN A 22 23.77 4.89 -9.73
N GLU A 23 24.24 3.75 -9.21
CA GLU A 23 23.92 3.20 -7.90
C GLU A 23 24.25 4.21 -6.79
N ASP A 24 23.25 4.98 -6.37
CA ASP A 24 23.33 5.88 -5.22
C ASP A 24 22.70 5.16 -4.02
N ARG A 25 23.54 4.63 -3.14
CA ARG A 25 23.09 3.89 -1.95
C ARG A 25 22.13 4.67 -1.06
N ASN A 26 22.25 6.01 -1.01
CA ASN A 26 21.32 6.82 -0.23
C ASN A 26 19.94 6.92 -0.89
N ARG A 27 19.89 6.76 -2.22
CA ARG A 27 18.63 6.72 -2.98
C ARG A 27 17.92 5.40 -2.76
N GLU A 28 18.65 4.28 -2.78
CA GLU A 28 18.05 2.96 -2.52
C GLU A 28 17.50 2.86 -1.10
N GLU A 29 18.24 3.34 -0.10
CA GLU A 29 17.74 3.38 1.29
C GLU A 29 16.45 4.21 1.41
N GLN A 30 16.37 5.35 0.71
CA GLN A 30 15.13 6.14 0.67
C GLN A 30 13.97 5.44 -0.04
N LEU A 31 14.24 4.62 -1.06
CA LEU A 31 13.21 3.87 -1.77
C LEU A 31 12.66 2.74 -0.89
N ASP A 32 13.55 1.99 -0.22
CA ASP A 32 13.19 0.94 0.73
C ASP A 32 12.34 1.52 1.87
N ASP A 33 12.81 2.61 2.51
CA ASP A 33 12.08 3.31 3.58
C ASP A 33 10.69 3.77 3.09
N SER A 34 10.62 4.33 1.88
CA SER A 34 9.35 4.82 1.32
C SER A 34 8.37 3.70 1.01
N PHE A 35 8.87 2.54 0.57
CA PHE A 35 8.06 1.37 0.27
C PHE A 35 7.53 0.72 1.54
N GLU A 36 8.38 0.55 2.55
CA GLU A 36 7.99 -0.01 3.85
C GLU A 36 6.93 0.87 4.52
N ALA A 37 7.15 2.18 4.59
CA ALA A 37 6.17 3.12 5.13
C ALA A 37 4.84 3.09 4.37
N TRP A 38 4.87 2.96 3.05
CA TRP A 38 3.65 2.83 2.24
C TRP A 38 2.92 1.51 2.53
N TYR A 39 3.65 0.40 2.63
CA TYR A 39 3.10 -0.94 2.84
C TYR A 39 2.45 -1.08 4.22
N GLU A 40 3.10 -0.57 5.27
CA GLU A 40 2.56 -0.58 6.64
C GLU A 40 1.22 0.17 6.74
N GLU A 41 1.06 1.24 5.97
CA GLU A 41 -0.15 2.09 5.97
C GLU A 41 -1.32 1.51 5.15
N ILE A 42 -1.14 0.40 4.42
CA ILE A 42 -2.19 -0.14 3.52
C ILE A 42 -3.45 -0.55 4.28
N ASP A 43 -3.31 -1.20 5.44
CA ASP A 43 -4.48 -1.71 6.18
C ASP A 43 -5.39 -0.57 6.66
N ASP A 44 -4.79 0.52 7.15
CA ASP A 44 -5.52 1.70 7.60
C ASP A 44 -6.14 2.46 6.42
N GLN A 45 -5.45 2.56 5.28
CA GLN A 45 -6.04 3.09 4.05
C GLN A 45 -7.23 2.27 3.57
N VAL A 46 -7.18 0.94 3.65
CA VAL A 46 -8.29 0.06 3.27
C VAL A 46 -9.48 0.25 4.21
N LYS A 47 -9.25 0.27 5.52
CA LYS A 47 -10.30 0.52 6.52
C LYS A 47 -10.97 1.88 6.32
N GLN A 48 -10.18 2.93 6.10
CA GLN A 48 -10.70 4.28 5.87
C GLN A 48 -11.56 4.33 4.60
N LYS A 49 -11.08 3.74 3.50
CA LYS A 49 -11.85 3.66 2.25
C LYS A 49 -13.13 2.86 2.43
N LEU A 50 -13.09 1.72 3.14
CA LEU A 50 -14.28 0.93 3.42
C LEU A 50 -15.31 1.71 4.25
N GLY A 51 -14.86 2.50 5.23
CA GLY A 51 -15.75 3.37 6.01
C GLY A 51 -16.44 4.44 5.14
N LEU A 52 -15.73 5.00 4.16
CA LEU A 52 -16.29 6.00 3.23
C LEU A 52 -17.26 5.39 2.21
N THR A 53 -17.02 4.16 1.77
CA THR A 53 -17.86 3.48 0.77
C THR A 53 -19.00 2.68 1.37
N ASN A 54 -19.08 2.59 2.71
CA ASN A 54 -20.18 1.92 3.39
C ASN A 54 -21.43 2.81 3.38
N VAL A 55 -22.16 2.75 2.28
CA VAL A 55 -23.43 3.45 2.09
C VAL A 55 -24.56 2.55 2.62
N PRO A 56 -25.53 3.09 3.38
CA PRO A 56 -26.73 2.34 3.77
C PRO A 56 -27.37 1.67 2.55
N GLN A 57 -27.69 0.39 2.67
CA GLN A 57 -28.32 -0.38 1.58
C GLN A 57 -29.76 0.09 1.34
N ASP A 58 -30.41 0.56 2.40
CA ASP A 58 -31.76 1.08 2.33
C ASP A 58 -31.74 2.47 1.70
N SER A 59 -32.56 2.64 0.66
CA SER A 59 -32.85 3.95 0.12
C SER A 59 -33.59 4.77 1.18
N VAL A 60 -33.24 6.05 1.31
CA VAL A 60 -33.99 7.01 2.13
C VAL A 60 -35.47 7.04 1.73
N PHE A 61 -35.75 6.81 0.44
CA PHE A 61 -37.12 6.73 -0.06
C PHE A 61 -37.86 5.46 0.39
N ASP A 62 -37.17 4.33 0.53
CA ASP A 62 -37.78 3.08 0.99
C ASP A 62 -38.15 3.14 2.47
N SER A 63 -37.37 3.87 3.28
CA SER A 63 -37.69 4.14 4.69
C SER A 63 -38.96 5.01 4.83
N ALA A 64 -39.07 6.07 4.02
CA ALA A 64 -40.23 6.95 4.04
C ALA A 64 -41.53 6.26 3.58
N VAL A 65 -41.44 5.34 2.62
CA VAL A 65 -42.60 4.57 2.14
C VAL A 65 -43.11 3.59 3.21
N ASN A 66 -42.23 3.04 4.04
CA ASN A 66 -42.64 2.15 5.13
C ASN A 66 -43.28 2.91 6.31
N GLU A 67 -42.83 4.13 6.60
CA GLU A 67 -43.46 4.99 7.61
C GLU A 67 -44.88 5.41 7.18
N ASP A 68 -45.07 5.82 5.92
CA ASP A 68 -46.38 6.23 5.38
C ASP A 68 -47.41 5.09 5.41
N ARG A 69 -46.99 3.86 5.08
CA ARG A 69 -47.86 2.66 5.11
C ARG A 69 -48.23 2.16 6.50
N SER A 70 -47.57 2.66 7.54
CA SER A 70 -47.83 2.27 8.94
C SER A 70 -48.80 3.20 9.66
N GLN A 71 -49.35 4.21 8.97
CA GLN A 71 -50.34 5.16 9.50
C GLN A 71 -51.80 4.87 9.08
N ASP A 72 -52.07 3.77 8.37
CA ASP A 72 -53.42 3.21 8.12
C ASP A 72 -53.80 2.15 9.16
#